data_AF-A0A3M1BFJ6-F1
#
_entry.id   AF-A0A3M1BFJ6-F1
#
_cell.length_a   1.000
_cell.length_b   1.000
_cell.length_c   1.000
_cell.angle_alpha   90.00
_cell.angle_beta   90.00
_cell.angle_gamma   90.00
#
_symmetry.space_group_name_H-M   'P 1'
#
loop_
_entity.id
_entity.type
_entity.pdbx_description
1 polymer ?
#
loop_
_entity_poly.entity_id
_entity_poly.type
_entity_poly.pdbx_seq_one_letter_code
_entity_poly.pdbx_strand_id
1 'polypeptide(L)'
;LYTAIHEERPGGSGVRNIVTLGSPVDFGKLFPFNILIHFAHSPLSRAIDLFGNIPPFLTRNGFKLLAPLASLRRYRLLWEHYYDREWVAGFETIQDWADSFIPYPGAAFKQFITDFIKEDKLRSKKLEIGEHIVDLSRVKSALLAFSGTTDKVAVPPSVDPVVELVGSTDTTIEHVPLGHIGMVAGSGAPKYVWAPMTAWLAERSKPVAAEQPRASKKTMRRRRTPRAPEGGTPGILPPDSSI
;
A
#
# COMPACT_ATOMS: atom_id res chain seq x y z
N LEU A 1 -10.48 0.78 -9.11
CA LEU A 1 -11.78 0.89 -8.40
C LEU A 1 -12.26 2.33 -8.32
N TYR A 2 -11.57 3.23 -7.60
CA TYR A 2 -11.95 4.65 -7.48
C TYR A 2 -12.23 5.33 -8.83
N THR A 3 -11.31 5.20 -9.80
CA THR A 3 -11.47 5.80 -11.13
C THR A 3 -12.73 5.28 -11.84
N ALA A 4 -12.98 3.97 -11.75
CA ALA A 4 -14.12 3.32 -12.40
C ALA A 4 -15.49 3.84 -11.89
N ILE A 5 -15.59 4.16 -10.59
CA ILE A 5 -16.85 4.63 -9.99
C ILE A 5 -17.04 6.16 -10.10
N HIS A 6 -15.99 6.91 -10.43
CA HIS A 6 -16.01 8.37 -10.41
C HIS A 6 -15.80 9.04 -11.78
N GLU A 7 -15.63 8.26 -12.85
CA GLU A 7 -15.39 8.80 -14.18
C GLU A 7 -16.57 9.64 -14.72
N GLU A 8 -17.80 9.39 -14.27
CA GLU A 8 -18.99 10.12 -14.70
C GLU A 8 -19.14 11.50 -14.03
N ARG A 9 -18.28 11.85 -13.06
CA ARG A 9 -18.33 13.18 -12.41
C ARG A 9 -17.91 14.29 -13.39
N PRO A 10 -18.40 15.53 -13.20
CA PRO A 10 -17.85 16.69 -13.91
C PRO A 10 -16.33 16.81 -13.67
N GLY A 11 -15.54 16.66 -14.74
CA GLY A 11 -14.07 16.61 -14.65
C GLY A 11 -13.46 15.20 -14.55
N GLY A 12 -14.27 14.14 -14.64
CA GLY A 12 -13.86 12.75 -14.53
C GLY A 12 -13.42 12.37 -13.11
N SER A 13 -12.69 11.26 -12.99
CA SER A 13 -12.10 10.84 -11.72
C SER A 13 -10.98 11.78 -11.21
N GLY A 14 -10.46 12.67 -12.07
CA GLY A 14 -9.27 13.48 -11.81
C GLY A 14 -7.94 12.70 -11.82
N VAL A 15 -7.99 11.38 -12.02
CA VAL A 15 -6.80 10.52 -12.08
C VAL A 15 -6.34 10.40 -13.53
N ARG A 16 -5.13 10.89 -13.82
CA ARG A 16 -4.55 10.83 -15.18
C ARG A 16 -3.83 9.51 -15.47
N ASN A 17 -3.02 9.05 -14.50
CA ASN A 17 -2.10 7.94 -14.67
C ASN A 17 -2.30 6.94 -13.52
N ILE A 18 -2.35 5.65 -13.83
CA ILE A 18 -2.49 4.55 -12.87
C ILE A 18 -1.32 3.60 -13.08
N VAL A 19 -0.62 3.25 -12.00
CA VAL A 19 0.39 2.20 -12.01
C VAL A 19 -0.06 1.09 -11.07
N THR A 20 -0.06 -0.15 -11.55
CA THR A 20 -0.38 -1.33 -10.75
C THR A 20 0.82 -2.28 -10.69
N LEU A 21 1.03 -2.88 -9.52
CA LEU A 21 2.13 -3.81 -9.24
C LEU A 21 1.51 -5.11 -8.74
N GLY A 22 1.57 -6.19 -9.53
CA GLY A 22 1.02 -7.50 -9.12
C GLY A 22 -0.42 -7.42 -8.60
N SER A 23 -1.27 -6.63 -9.26
CA SER A 23 -2.64 -6.35 -8.79
C SER A 23 -3.64 -7.16 -9.60
N PRO A 24 -4.19 -8.26 -9.06
CA PRO A 24 -5.08 -9.13 -9.81
C PRO A 24 -6.43 -8.46 -10.09
N VAL A 25 -6.96 -8.72 -11.27
CA VAL A 25 -8.31 -8.34 -11.70
C VAL A 25 -9.17 -9.54 -12.08
N ASP A 26 -8.56 -10.72 -12.25
CA ASP A 26 -9.20 -12.01 -12.52
C ASP A 26 -8.83 -13.00 -11.42
N PHE A 27 -9.68 -13.06 -10.39
CA PHE A 27 -9.42 -13.89 -9.20
C PHE A 27 -9.70 -15.38 -9.46
N GLY A 28 -10.45 -15.71 -10.52
CA GLY A 28 -10.63 -17.08 -10.97
C GLY A 28 -9.33 -17.77 -11.38
N LYS A 29 -8.27 -17.00 -11.69
CA LYS A 29 -6.95 -17.52 -12.08
C LYS A 29 -6.01 -17.80 -10.91
N LEU A 30 -6.41 -17.49 -9.68
CA LEU A 30 -5.62 -17.77 -8.46
C LEU A 30 -5.73 -19.24 -8.01
N PHE A 31 -5.73 -20.20 -8.94
CA PHE A 31 -5.80 -21.63 -8.62
C PHE A 31 -4.50 -22.10 -7.94
N PRO A 32 -4.57 -23.00 -6.92
CA PRO A 32 -5.76 -23.58 -6.29
C PRO A 32 -6.27 -22.77 -5.08
N PHE A 33 -5.72 -21.58 -4.82
CA PHE A 33 -6.04 -20.78 -3.64
C PHE A 33 -7.54 -20.39 -3.57
N ASN A 34 -8.14 -20.06 -4.72
CA ASN A 34 -9.57 -19.78 -4.81
C ASN A 34 -10.44 -20.98 -4.36
N ILE A 35 -10.05 -22.21 -4.70
CA ILE A 35 -10.77 -23.44 -4.28
C ILE A 35 -10.66 -23.64 -2.77
N LEU A 36 -9.44 -23.51 -2.22
CA LEU A 36 -9.23 -23.68 -0.77
C LEU A 36 -10.07 -22.68 0.03
N ILE A 37 -10.09 -21.42 -0.41
CA ILE A 37 -10.89 -20.37 0.20
C ILE A 37 -12.39 -20.66 0.04
N HIS A 38 -12.83 -21.20 -1.10
CA HIS A 38 -14.23 -21.58 -1.29
C HIS A 38 -14.72 -22.56 -0.22
N PHE A 39 -13.92 -23.57 0.11
CA PHE A 39 -14.24 -24.54 1.17
C PHE A 39 -14.06 -23.96 2.58
N ALA A 40 -13.05 -23.11 2.79
CA ALA A 40 -12.77 -22.49 4.08
C ALA A 40 -13.67 -21.28 4.41
N HIS A 41 -14.48 -20.80 3.45
CA HIS A 41 -15.24 -19.55 3.57
C HIS A 41 -16.19 -19.52 4.77
N SER A 42 -16.99 -20.57 4.94
CA SER A 42 -17.97 -20.67 6.04
C SER A 42 -17.32 -20.70 7.44
N PRO A 43 -16.34 -21.58 7.73
CA PRO A 43 -15.67 -21.57 9.02
C PRO A 43 -14.87 -20.28 9.25
N LEU A 44 -14.25 -19.71 8.20
CA LEU A 44 -13.51 -18.46 8.30
C LEU A 44 -14.44 -17.27 8.62
N SER A 45 -15.59 -17.17 7.96
CA SER A 45 -16.57 -16.12 8.24
C SER A 45 -17.07 -16.18 9.68
N ARG A 46 -17.39 -17.38 10.19
CA ARG A 46 -17.83 -17.55 11.58
C ARG A 46 -16.74 -17.17 12.57
N ALA A 47 -15.49 -17.54 12.30
CA ALA A 47 -14.36 -17.11 13.12
C ALA A 47 -14.24 -15.58 13.14
N ILE A 48 -14.38 -14.91 11.98
CA ILE A 48 -14.34 -13.45 11.88
C ILE A 48 -15.49 -12.80 12.66
N ASP A 49 -16.70 -13.38 12.61
CA ASP A 49 -17.86 -12.88 13.36
C ASP A 49 -17.62 -12.93 14.88
N LEU A 50 -16.89 -13.95 15.36
CA LEU A 50 -16.53 -14.07 16.77
C LEU A 50 -15.48 -13.04 17.21
N PHE A 51 -14.48 -12.77 16.37
CA PHE A 51 -13.39 -11.83 16.72
C PHE A 51 -13.72 -10.36 16.40
N GLY A 52 -14.70 -10.09 15.53
CA GLY A 52 -15.03 -8.77 14.99
C GLY A 52 -13.98 -8.24 14.01
N ASN A 53 -12.71 -8.26 14.40
CA ASN A 53 -11.55 -7.98 13.56
C ASN A 53 -10.71 -9.24 13.37
N ILE A 54 -9.91 -9.30 12.31
CA ILE A 54 -8.93 -10.37 12.13
C ILE A 54 -7.70 -10.02 12.95
N PRO A 55 -7.37 -10.83 13.98
CA PRO A 55 -6.16 -10.61 14.75
C PRO A 55 -4.91 -10.76 13.87
N PRO A 56 -3.86 -9.95 14.08
CA PRO A 56 -2.61 -10.02 13.31
C PRO A 56 -2.00 -11.41 13.24
N PHE A 57 -2.07 -12.17 14.33
CA PHE A 57 -1.48 -13.51 14.39
C PHE A 57 -2.16 -14.49 13.43
N LEU A 58 -3.48 -14.36 13.16
CA LEU A 58 -4.17 -15.23 12.21
C LEU A 58 -3.65 -14.98 10.79
N THR A 59 -3.53 -13.71 10.39
CA THR A 59 -2.99 -13.34 9.07
C THR A 59 -1.55 -13.80 8.92
N ARG A 60 -0.70 -13.55 9.94
CA ARG A 60 0.71 -13.97 9.95
C ARG A 60 0.86 -15.48 9.76
N ASN A 61 0.12 -16.27 10.53
CA ASN A 61 0.19 -17.74 10.44
C ASN A 61 -0.44 -18.25 9.14
N GLY A 62 -1.53 -17.63 8.67
CA GLY A 62 -2.15 -17.95 7.39
C GLY A 62 -1.18 -17.82 6.22
N PHE A 63 -0.47 -16.69 6.10
CA PHE A 63 0.53 -16.52 5.04
C PHE A 63 1.69 -17.51 5.13
N LYS A 64 2.17 -17.83 6.35
CA LYS A 64 3.22 -18.84 6.54
C LYS A 64 2.79 -20.23 6.08
N LEU A 65 1.53 -20.60 6.34
CA LEU A 65 0.94 -21.87 5.91
C LEU A 65 0.72 -21.95 4.40
N LEU A 66 0.42 -20.82 3.76
CA LEU A 66 0.23 -20.76 2.31
C LEU A 66 1.53 -20.86 1.51
N ALA A 67 2.68 -20.51 2.10
CA ALA A 67 3.97 -20.51 1.43
C ALA A 67 5.10 -21.16 2.26
N PRO A 68 4.98 -22.45 2.64
CA PRO A 68 5.97 -23.13 3.48
C PRO A 68 7.34 -23.23 2.77
N LEU A 69 7.34 -23.51 1.47
CA LEU A 69 8.56 -23.55 0.65
C LEU A 69 9.27 -22.19 0.57
N ALA A 70 8.51 -21.09 0.53
CA ALA A 70 9.09 -19.74 0.56
C ALA A 70 9.79 -19.48 1.90
N SER A 71 9.22 -19.97 3.01
CA SER A 71 9.85 -19.89 4.33
C SER A 71 11.17 -20.65 4.40
N LEU A 72 11.24 -21.86 3.82
CA LEU A 72 12.50 -22.62 3.76
C LEU A 72 13.55 -21.94 2.87
N ARG A 73 13.15 -21.43 1.70
CA ARG A 73 14.03 -20.69 0.80
C ARG A 73 14.61 -19.44 1.47
N ARG A 74 13.83 -18.73 2.29
CA ARG A 74 14.30 -17.58 3.08
C ARG A 74 15.44 -17.95 4.00
N TYR A 75 15.30 -19.02 4.79
CA TYR A 75 16.37 -19.45 5.69
C TYR A 75 17.62 -19.86 4.92
N ARG A 76 17.48 -20.59 3.80
CA ARG A 76 18.61 -20.92 2.92
C ARG A 76 19.33 -19.65 2.43
N LEU A 77 18.60 -18.66 1.92
CA LEU A 77 19.20 -17.40 1.45
C LEU A 77 19.93 -16.65 2.57
N LEU A 78 19.37 -16.64 3.77
CA LEU A 78 20.05 -16.07 4.94
C LEU A 78 21.37 -16.79 5.22
N TRP A 79 21.40 -18.12 5.19
CA TRP A 79 22.64 -18.89 5.34
C TRP A 79 23.67 -18.58 4.25
N GLU A 80 23.22 -18.40 3.00
CA GLU A 80 24.09 -18.11 1.85
C GLU A 80 24.70 -16.71 1.88
N HIS A 81 24.03 -15.75 2.52
CA HIS A 81 24.44 -14.34 2.54
C HIS A 81 24.74 -13.80 3.95
N TYR A 82 24.84 -14.67 4.96
CA TYR A 82 25.01 -14.28 6.36
C TYR A 82 26.26 -13.40 6.62
N TYR A 83 27.29 -13.50 5.77
CA TYR A 83 28.51 -12.70 5.87
C TYR A 83 28.37 -11.28 5.31
N ASP A 84 27.33 -10.99 4.52
CA ASP A 84 27.08 -9.68 3.93
C ASP A 84 26.15 -8.87 4.82
N ARG A 85 26.72 -7.90 5.56
CA ARG A 85 25.97 -7.07 6.51
C ARG A 85 24.89 -6.24 5.85
N GLU A 86 25.13 -5.74 4.64
CA GLU A 86 24.17 -4.90 3.92
C GLU A 86 22.98 -5.75 3.47
N TRP A 87 23.26 -6.94 2.93
CA TRP A 87 22.23 -7.90 2.56
C TRP A 87 21.41 -8.34 3.78
N VAL A 88 22.05 -8.65 4.90
CA VAL A 88 21.38 -9.09 6.14
C VAL A 88 20.47 -7.98 6.68
N ALA A 89 20.93 -6.72 6.70
CA ALA A 89 20.10 -5.59 7.13
C ALA A 89 18.85 -5.41 6.25
N GLY A 90 18.99 -5.57 4.93
CA GLY A 90 17.85 -5.56 4.01
C GLY A 90 16.90 -6.74 4.26
N PHE A 91 17.45 -7.94 4.48
CA PHE A 91 16.67 -9.14 4.80
C PHE A 91 15.86 -8.95 6.10
N GLU A 92 16.49 -8.47 7.17
CA GLU A 92 15.84 -8.18 8.46
C GLU A 92 14.73 -7.16 8.31
N THR A 93 14.97 -6.07 7.57
CA THR A 93 13.94 -5.05 7.30
C THR A 93 12.68 -5.65 6.66
N ILE A 94 12.86 -6.53 5.67
CA ILE A 94 11.73 -7.23 5.02
C ILE A 94 11.07 -8.23 5.97
N GLN A 95 11.83 -8.89 6.87
CA GLN A 95 11.25 -9.78 7.87
C GLN A 95 10.41 -9.03 8.90
N ASP A 96 10.92 -7.92 9.41
CA ASP A 96 10.21 -7.06 10.36
C ASP A 96 8.92 -6.53 9.75
N TRP A 97 8.97 -6.09 8.49
CA TRP A 97 7.77 -5.72 7.74
C TRP A 97 6.78 -6.89 7.61
N ALA A 98 7.27 -8.08 7.25
CA ALA A 98 6.43 -9.27 7.08
C ALA A 98 5.84 -9.81 8.39
N ASP A 99 6.42 -9.50 9.55
CA ASP A 99 5.90 -9.90 10.85
C ASP A 99 5.01 -8.80 11.50
N SER A 100 5.07 -7.56 11.01
CA SER A 100 4.33 -6.39 11.53
C SER A 100 2.92 -6.26 10.95
N PHE A 101 2.12 -7.32 11.00
CA PHE A 101 0.71 -7.26 10.59
C PHE A 101 -0.13 -6.40 11.54
N ILE A 102 -1.03 -5.61 10.97
CA ILE A 102 -2.05 -4.87 11.73
C ILE A 102 -3.41 -5.60 11.69
N PRO A 103 -4.29 -5.38 12.68
CA PRO A 103 -5.63 -5.96 12.65
C PRO A 103 -6.41 -5.49 11.43
N TYR A 104 -7.09 -6.40 10.74
CA TYR A 104 -7.89 -6.09 9.56
C TYR A 104 -9.39 -6.06 9.95
N PRO A 105 -10.17 -5.03 9.54
CA PRO A 105 -11.61 -4.97 9.81
C PRO A 105 -12.35 -6.19 9.26
N GLY A 106 -12.96 -6.99 10.14
CA GLY A 106 -13.48 -8.31 9.77
C GLY A 106 -14.54 -8.27 8.67
N ALA A 107 -15.45 -7.29 8.72
CA ALA A 107 -16.47 -7.09 7.69
C ALA A 107 -15.86 -6.84 6.30
N ALA A 108 -14.86 -5.96 6.20
CA ALA A 108 -14.18 -5.66 4.95
C ALA A 108 -13.42 -6.88 4.41
N PHE A 109 -12.82 -7.70 5.28
CA PHE A 109 -12.14 -8.92 4.84
C PHE A 109 -13.13 -9.97 4.34
N LYS A 110 -14.26 -10.18 5.04
CA LYS A 110 -15.33 -11.08 4.58
C LYS A 110 -15.86 -10.64 3.22
N GLN A 111 -16.06 -9.34 3.03
CA GLN A 111 -16.46 -8.79 1.74
C GLN A 111 -15.40 -9.08 0.68
N PHE A 112 -14.12 -8.82 0.97
CA PHE A 112 -13.02 -9.09 0.03
C PHE A 112 -12.99 -10.57 -0.41
N ILE A 113 -13.02 -11.49 0.56
CA ILE A 113 -13.00 -12.93 0.25
C ILE A 113 -14.23 -13.36 -0.56
N THR A 114 -15.40 -12.82 -0.24
CA THR A 114 -16.65 -13.18 -0.91
C THR A 114 -16.70 -12.60 -2.33
N ASP A 115 -16.56 -11.28 -2.45
CA ASP A 115 -16.78 -10.56 -3.70
C ASP A 115 -15.64 -10.76 -4.69
N PHE A 116 -14.38 -10.79 -4.23
CA PHE A 116 -13.23 -10.92 -5.13
C PHE A 116 -12.82 -12.39 -5.30
N ILE A 117 -12.53 -13.10 -4.21
CA ILE A 117 -11.95 -14.46 -4.33
C ILE A 117 -12.98 -15.51 -4.74
N LYS A 118 -14.16 -15.50 -4.10
CA LYS A 118 -15.17 -16.54 -4.28
C LYS A 118 -16.05 -16.31 -5.51
N GLU A 119 -16.53 -15.08 -5.70
CA GLU A 119 -17.51 -14.74 -6.73
C GLU A 119 -16.92 -14.00 -7.93
N ASP A 120 -15.66 -13.55 -7.86
CA ASP A 120 -14.97 -12.79 -8.90
C ASP A 120 -15.84 -11.66 -9.50
N LYS A 121 -16.50 -10.92 -8.61
CA LYS A 121 -17.46 -9.86 -8.95
C LYS A 121 -16.80 -8.72 -9.74
N LEU A 122 -15.51 -8.48 -9.53
CA LEU A 122 -14.76 -7.46 -10.26
C LEU A 122 -14.73 -7.78 -11.76
N ARG A 123 -14.35 -9.01 -12.12
CA ARG A 123 -14.29 -9.44 -13.51
C ARG A 123 -15.68 -9.57 -14.15
N SER A 124 -16.64 -10.06 -13.39
CA SER A 124 -18.01 -10.26 -13.86
C SER A 124 -18.88 -8.99 -13.87
N LYS A 125 -18.29 -7.82 -13.55
CA LYS A 125 -18.97 -6.50 -13.48
C LYS A 125 -20.16 -6.47 -12.50
N LYS A 126 -20.06 -7.23 -11.41
CA LYS A 126 -21.06 -7.33 -10.34
C LYS A 126 -20.58 -6.75 -9.01
N LEU A 127 -19.36 -6.19 -8.99
CA LEU A 127 -18.79 -5.63 -7.76
C LEU A 127 -19.48 -4.31 -7.46
N GLU A 128 -20.02 -4.20 -6.25
CA GLU A 128 -20.68 -2.99 -5.75
C GLU A 128 -19.85 -2.36 -4.63
N ILE A 129 -19.65 -1.05 -4.69
CA ILE A 129 -19.01 -0.25 -3.65
C ILE A 129 -19.91 0.95 -3.35
N GLY A 130 -20.50 0.97 -2.16
CA GLY A 130 -21.57 1.91 -1.84
C GLY A 130 -22.76 1.66 -2.77
N GLU A 131 -23.22 2.71 -3.45
CA GLU A 131 -24.32 2.62 -4.44
C GLU A 131 -23.82 2.46 -5.88
N HIS A 132 -22.51 2.22 -6.07
CA HIS A 132 -21.87 2.20 -7.38
C HIS A 132 -21.48 0.78 -7.81
N ILE A 133 -21.92 0.39 -9.01
CA ILE A 133 -21.38 -0.80 -9.70
C ILE A 133 -20.03 -0.43 -10.30
N VAL A 134 -19.02 -1.23 -10.00
CA VAL A 134 -17.67 -1.08 -10.55
C VAL A 134 -17.62 -1.70 -11.95
N ASP A 135 -17.38 -0.86 -12.95
CA ASP A 135 -17.06 -1.30 -14.32
C ASP A 135 -15.68 -0.75 -14.74
N LEU A 136 -14.70 -1.64 -14.89
CA LEU A 136 -13.33 -1.25 -15.29
C LEU A 136 -13.29 -0.60 -16.67
N SER A 137 -14.25 -0.88 -17.57
CA SER A 137 -14.31 -0.25 -18.90
C SER A 137 -14.57 1.27 -18.85
N ARG A 138 -14.95 1.80 -17.67
CA ARG A 138 -15.06 3.23 -17.41
C ARG A 138 -13.71 3.89 -17.13
N VAL A 139 -12.66 3.13 -16.80
CA VAL A 139 -11.33 3.69 -16.53
C VAL A 139 -10.72 4.19 -17.84
N LYS A 140 -10.52 5.52 -17.96
CA LYS A 140 -9.89 6.17 -19.13
C LYS A 140 -8.46 6.68 -18.88
N SER A 141 -7.99 6.60 -17.64
CA SER A 141 -6.61 6.96 -17.25
C SER A 141 -5.59 6.12 -18.02
N ALA A 142 -4.42 6.68 -18.32
CA ALA A 142 -3.29 5.90 -18.79
C ALA A 142 -2.92 4.84 -17.73
N LEU A 143 -2.64 3.62 -18.15
CA LEU A 143 -2.40 2.49 -17.25
C LEU A 143 -1.06 1.82 -17.56
N LEU A 144 -0.22 1.68 -16.54
CA LEU A 144 0.95 0.80 -16.55
C LEU A 144 0.75 -0.33 -15.53
N ALA A 145 0.76 -1.57 -15.98
CA ALA A 145 0.68 -2.73 -15.12
C ALA A 145 2.00 -3.51 -15.11
N PHE A 146 2.52 -3.87 -13.94
CA PHE A 146 3.64 -4.79 -13.82
C PHE A 146 3.14 -6.17 -13.40
N SER A 147 3.57 -7.18 -14.15
CA SER A 147 3.22 -8.59 -13.97
C SER A 147 4.48 -9.41 -13.70
N GLY A 148 4.59 -9.97 -12.50
CA GLY A 148 5.77 -10.73 -12.09
C GLY A 148 5.74 -12.15 -12.64
N THR A 149 6.68 -12.52 -13.50
CA THR A 149 6.72 -13.88 -14.11
C THR A 149 6.97 -14.98 -13.09
N THR A 150 7.52 -14.63 -11.92
CA THR A 150 7.72 -15.56 -10.80
C THR A 150 6.77 -15.28 -9.62
N ASP A 151 5.80 -14.38 -9.78
CA ASP A 151 4.76 -14.10 -8.79
C ASP A 151 3.85 -15.34 -8.62
N LYS A 152 3.63 -15.73 -7.37
CA LYS A 152 2.76 -16.84 -6.95
C LYS A 152 1.54 -16.38 -6.16
N VAL A 153 1.46 -15.09 -5.82
CA VAL A 153 0.34 -14.45 -5.11
C VAL A 153 -0.63 -13.87 -6.13
N ALA A 154 -0.13 -13.00 -7.01
CA ALA A 154 -0.87 -12.44 -8.13
C ALA A 154 -0.23 -12.93 -9.43
N VAL A 155 -0.54 -14.18 -9.78
CA VAL A 155 0.04 -14.83 -10.96
C VAL A 155 -0.29 -14.05 -12.23
N PRO A 156 0.57 -14.03 -13.26
CA PRO A 156 0.35 -13.25 -14.47
C PRO A 156 -1.05 -13.39 -15.09
N PRO A 157 -1.64 -14.60 -15.22
CA PRO A 157 -2.98 -14.74 -15.77
C PRO A 157 -4.08 -14.01 -14.98
N SER A 158 -3.85 -13.69 -13.70
CA SER A 158 -4.78 -12.91 -12.87
C SER A 158 -4.62 -11.40 -13.02
N VAL A 159 -3.44 -10.93 -13.45
CA VAL A 159 -3.08 -9.50 -13.57
C VAL A 159 -3.24 -9.03 -15.01
N ASP A 160 -2.70 -9.81 -15.95
CA ASP A 160 -2.60 -9.47 -17.37
C ASP A 160 -3.93 -9.00 -18.02
N PRO A 161 -5.11 -9.58 -17.67
CA PRO A 161 -6.38 -9.12 -18.24
C PRO A 161 -6.71 -7.63 -17.96
N VAL A 162 -6.02 -6.96 -17.04
CA VAL A 162 -6.31 -5.56 -16.69
C VAL A 162 -6.25 -4.63 -17.89
N VAL A 163 -5.32 -4.84 -18.84
CA VAL A 163 -5.18 -3.97 -20.02
C VAL A 163 -6.32 -4.14 -21.02
N GLU A 164 -7.01 -5.28 -21.00
CA GLU A 164 -8.18 -5.56 -21.85
C GLU A 164 -9.49 -5.11 -21.17
N LEU A 165 -9.53 -5.12 -19.84
CA LEU A 165 -10.72 -4.80 -19.07
C LEU A 165 -10.93 -3.29 -18.87
N VAL A 166 -9.86 -2.50 -18.90
CA VAL A 166 -9.98 -1.04 -18.81
C VAL A 166 -10.40 -0.43 -20.13
N GLY A 167 -11.11 0.70 -20.08
CA GLY A 167 -11.53 1.41 -21.29
C GLY A 167 -10.51 2.44 -21.79
N SER A 168 -9.26 2.38 -21.30
CA SER A 168 -8.19 3.29 -21.65
C SER A 168 -7.59 2.92 -23.00
N THR A 169 -7.18 3.94 -23.77
CA THR A 169 -6.46 3.75 -25.03
C THR A 169 -4.94 3.76 -24.86
N ASP A 170 -4.45 4.10 -23.67
CA ASP A 170 -3.03 4.13 -23.31
C ASP A 170 -2.78 3.14 -22.18
N THR A 171 -2.53 1.89 -22.56
CA THR A 171 -2.29 0.79 -21.64
C THR A 171 -0.96 0.12 -21.97
N THR A 172 -0.15 -0.13 -20.95
CA THR A 172 1.12 -0.84 -21.05
C THR A 172 1.16 -1.93 -19.99
N ILE A 173 1.65 -3.11 -20.35
CA ILE A 173 1.96 -4.19 -19.40
C ILE A 173 3.42 -4.59 -19.52
N GLU A 174 4.10 -4.68 -18.38
CA GLU A 174 5.51 -5.03 -18.27
C GLU A 174 5.65 -6.34 -17.49
N HIS A 175 6.13 -7.38 -18.16
CA HIS A 175 6.44 -8.66 -17.53
C HIS A 175 7.86 -8.65 -16.97
N VAL A 176 7.99 -8.76 -15.64
CA VAL A 176 9.27 -8.64 -14.95
C VAL A 176 9.68 -9.96 -14.29
N PRO A 177 10.97 -10.33 -14.27
CA PRO A 177 11.48 -11.58 -13.69
C PRO A 177 11.54 -11.54 -12.15
N LEU A 178 10.48 -11.05 -11.52
CA LEU A 178 10.38 -10.82 -10.08
C LEU A 178 9.14 -11.51 -9.51
N GLY A 179 9.18 -11.82 -8.22
CA GLY A 179 8.01 -12.31 -7.46
C GLY A 179 7.26 -11.15 -6.81
N HIS A 180 6.15 -11.44 -6.13
CA HIS A 180 5.22 -10.44 -5.59
C HIS A 180 5.91 -9.28 -4.83
N ILE A 181 6.61 -9.59 -3.74
CA ILE A 181 7.33 -8.61 -2.93
C ILE A 181 8.58 -8.11 -3.67
N GLY A 182 9.17 -8.97 -4.50
CA GLY A 182 10.35 -8.63 -5.30
C GLY A 182 10.12 -7.46 -6.26
N MET A 183 8.89 -7.29 -6.78
CA MET A 183 8.52 -6.15 -7.63
C MET A 183 8.51 -4.83 -6.87
N VAL A 184 8.21 -4.85 -5.57
CA VAL A 184 8.11 -3.63 -4.75
C VAL A 184 9.45 -3.31 -4.09
N ALA A 185 10.06 -4.30 -3.44
CA ALA A 185 11.19 -4.10 -2.53
C ALA A 185 12.35 -5.09 -2.75
N GLY A 186 12.35 -5.83 -3.86
CA GLY A 186 13.47 -6.71 -4.22
C GLY A 186 14.66 -5.94 -4.77
N SER A 187 15.85 -6.53 -4.72
CA SER A 187 17.08 -5.96 -5.32
C SER A 187 16.96 -5.68 -6.83
N GLY A 188 16.08 -6.41 -7.53
CA GLY A 188 15.77 -6.16 -8.94
C GLY A 188 14.72 -5.06 -9.18
N ALA A 189 13.95 -4.64 -8.16
CA ALA A 189 12.89 -3.64 -8.31
C ALA A 189 13.38 -2.30 -8.90
N PRO A 190 14.55 -1.75 -8.49
CA PRO A 190 15.05 -0.50 -9.07
C PRO A 190 15.20 -0.57 -10.59
N LYS A 191 15.76 -1.69 -11.09
CA LYS A 191 16.04 -1.90 -12.51
C LYS A 191 14.78 -2.23 -13.31
N TYR A 192 13.97 -3.18 -12.83
CA TYR A 192 12.88 -3.74 -13.61
C TYR A 192 11.54 -3.02 -13.41
N VAL A 193 11.37 -2.27 -12.31
CA VAL A 193 10.10 -1.64 -11.97
C VAL A 193 10.26 -0.13 -11.78
N TRP A 194 11.11 0.33 -10.86
CA TRP A 194 11.14 1.74 -10.47
C TRP A 194 11.63 2.66 -11.59
N ALA A 195 12.72 2.30 -12.26
CA ALA A 195 13.25 3.09 -13.37
C ALA A 195 12.27 3.12 -14.57
N PRO A 196 11.74 1.99 -15.08
CA PRO A 196 10.72 2.01 -16.13
C PRO A 196 9.45 2.77 -15.74
N MET A 197 8.94 2.56 -14.51
CA MET A 197 7.77 3.28 -13.98
C MET A 197 7.99 4.79 -13.97
N THR A 198 9.16 5.24 -13.51
CA THR A 198 9.48 6.68 -13.45
C THR A 198 9.60 7.28 -14.85
N ALA A 199 10.23 6.57 -15.79
CA ALA A 199 10.30 7.01 -17.18
C ALA A 199 8.91 7.11 -17.82
N TRP A 200 8.07 6.09 -17.65
CA TRP A 200 6.70 6.07 -18.17
C TRP A 200 5.84 7.18 -17.57
N LEU A 201 5.99 7.45 -16.26
CA LEU A 201 5.30 8.55 -15.59
C LEU A 201 5.80 9.92 -16.05
N ALA A 202 7.10 10.08 -16.31
CA ALA A 202 7.67 11.35 -16.75
C ALA A 202 7.09 11.83 -18.09
N GLU A 203 6.82 10.91 -19.02
CA GLU A 203 6.18 11.22 -20.30
C GLU A 203 4.72 11.68 -20.16
N ARG A 204 4.04 11.24 -19.09
CA ARG A 204 2.59 11.40 -18.89
C ARG A 204 2.23 12.36 -17.77
N SER A 205 3.21 12.89 -17.06
CA SER A 205 3.01 13.78 -15.92
C SER A 205 3.43 15.18 -16.28
N LYS A 206 2.61 16.15 -15.88
CA LYS A 206 3.01 17.56 -15.97
C LYS A 206 4.13 17.81 -14.97
N PRO A 207 5.15 18.61 -15.30
CA PRO A 207 6.12 19.09 -14.32
C PRO A 207 5.36 19.71 -13.16
N VAL A 208 5.73 19.34 -11.93
CA VAL A 208 5.26 20.07 -10.75
C VAL A 208 5.80 21.49 -10.91
N ALA A 209 4.90 22.47 -11.02
CA ALA A 209 5.30 23.86 -11.04
C ALA A 209 6.14 24.10 -9.78
N ALA A 210 7.37 24.58 -9.96
CA ALA A 210 8.28 24.82 -8.84
C ALA A 210 7.55 25.69 -7.81
N GLU A 211 7.39 25.19 -6.58
CA GLU A 211 6.88 26.00 -5.48
C GLU A 211 7.80 27.21 -5.37
N GLN A 212 7.23 28.41 -5.55
CA GLN A 212 7.98 29.63 -5.26
C GLN A 212 8.41 29.56 -3.79
N PRO A 213 9.70 29.77 -3.47
CA PRO A 213 10.17 29.67 -2.10
C PRO A 213 9.32 30.58 -1.22
N ARG A 214 8.61 29.98 -0.25
CA ARG A 214 7.79 30.71 0.72
C ARG A 214 8.68 31.78 1.36
N ALA A 215 8.34 33.04 1.13
CA ALA A 215 9.07 34.17 1.70
C ALA A 215 9.17 33.98 3.23
N SER A 216 10.41 33.84 3.71
CA SER A 216 10.70 33.73 5.14
C SER A 216 10.17 34.99 5.84
N LYS A 217 9.13 34.84 6.66
CA LYS A 217 8.67 35.91 7.53
C LYS A 217 9.78 36.20 8.52
N LYS A 218 10.54 37.29 8.29
CA LYS A 218 11.47 37.85 9.28
C LYS A 218 10.70 38.06 10.59
N THR A 219 11.02 37.25 11.59
CA THR A 219 10.53 37.42 12.96
C THR A 219 10.97 38.80 13.46
N MET A 220 10.04 39.75 13.53
CA MET A 220 10.29 41.08 14.08
C MET A 220 10.54 40.92 15.58
N ARG A 221 11.81 40.95 15.98
CA ARG A 221 12.21 40.90 17.39
C ARG A 221 11.67 42.15 18.08
N ARG A 222 10.59 41.98 18.85
CA ARG A 222 9.92 43.05 19.58
C ARG A 222 10.90 43.59 20.64
N ARG A 223 11.36 44.83 20.45
CA ARG A 223 12.28 45.53 21.36
C ARG A 223 11.53 45.80 22.67
N ARG A 224 11.96 45.18 23.78
CA ARG A 224 11.44 45.47 25.13
C ARG A 224 11.82 46.91 25.51
N THR A 225 10.83 47.74 25.84
CA THR A 225 11.02 49.03 26.50
C THR A 225 11.34 48.83 27.99
N PRO A 226 12.25 49.62 28.60
CA PRO A 226 12.53 49.54 30.03
C PRO A 226 11.38 50.11 30.86
N ARG A 227 11.03 49.44 31.97
CA ARG A 227 10.05 49.91 32.95
C ARG A 227 10.68 50.98 33.86
N ALA A 228 9.98 52.09 34.08
CA ALA A 228 10.39 53.16 34.99
C ALA A 228 10.34 52.71 36.47
N PRO A 229 11.15 53.31 37.37
CA PRO A 229 11.23 52.90 38.77
C PRO A 229 10.07 53.53 39.57
N GLU A 230 9.30 52.71 40.29
CA GLU A 230 8.33 53.19 41.27
C GLU A 230 9.06 53.49 42.58
N GLY A 231 8.94 54.75 43.02
CA GLY A 231 9.52 55.29 44.24
C GLY A 231 8.91 54.66 45.48
N GLY A 232 9.77 54.43 46.47
CA GLY A 232 9.39 53.77 47.72
C GLY A 232 8.72 54.68 48.75
N THR A 233 8.28 54.05 49.83
CA THR A 233 8.22 54.58 51.20
C THR A 233 8.07 53.39 52.17
N PRO A 234 8.41 53.52 53.47
CA PRO A 234 9.55 52.78 54.03
C PRO A 234 9.21 51.94 55.28
N GLY A 235 10.11 50.99 55.58
CA GLY A 235 10.44 50.58 56.95
C GLY A 235 9.70 49.36 57.50
N ILE A 236 10.43 48.28 57.73
CA ILE A 236 10.88 47.80 59.06
C ILE A 236 11.87 46.63 58.81
N LEU A 237 13.02 46.67 59.48
CA LEU A 237 14.13 45.69 59.44
C LEU A 237 14.16 44.88 60.77
N PRO A 238 14.95 43.78 60.92
CA PRO A 238 14.51 42.44 61.32
C PRO A 238 15.00 42.05 62.74
N PRO A 239 14.95 40.76 63.16
CA PRO A 239 16.08 39.84 62.95
C PRO A 239 15.62 38.40 62.55
N ASP A 240 16.25 37.72 61.59
CA ASP A 240 17.48 36.90 61.68
C ASP A 240 17.35 35.61 62.52
N SER A 241 17.41 34.44 61.85
CA SER A 241 18.41 33.38 62.10
C SER A 241 17.97 32.01 61.53
N SER A 242 18.69 31.56 60.49
CA SER A 242 19.26 30.21 60.30
C SER A 242 18.49 28.96 60.79
N ILE A 243 18.14 28.05 59.86
CA ILE A 243 18.89 26.83 59.45
C ILE A 243 18.27 26.30 58.15
#